data_AF-A0A2U8GQE9-F1
#
_entry.id   AF-A0A2U8GQE9-F1
#
_cell.length_a   1.000
_cell.length_b   1.000
_cell.length_c   1.000
_cell.angle_alpha   90.00
_cell.angle_beta   90.00
_cell.angle_gamma   90.00
#
_symmetry.space_group_name_H-M   'P 1'
#
loop_
_entity.id
_entity.type
_entity.pdbx_description
1 polymer ?
#
loop_
_entity_poly.entity_id
_entity_poly.type
_entity_poly.pdbx_seq_one_letter_code
_entity_poly.pdbx_strand_id
1 'polypeptide(L)'
;MSVTDTLAFILTGFSVVLIALSLLWLVSALIGRLFAAAAPRPAAVAAVAPPAAGPTPAAPGIPAAHVAAITAAVAVMTGGRGRVVSVRAPAHLAVTWAREGRTEQFSSHRVRWDWAIPGPPHVDQDAPPQDPAPVQPPVNRHQ
;
A
#
# COMPACT_ATOMS: atom_id res chain seq x y z
N MET A 1 -20.59 32.72 32.00
CA MET A 1 -20.49 32.33 30.58
C MET A 1 -21.70 31.46 30.29
N SER A 2 -22.59 31.91 29.42
CA SER A 2 -23.89 31.26 29.23
C SER A 2 -23.71 29.99 28.41
N VAL A 3 -24.52 28.95 28.64
CA VAL A 3 -24.44 27.68 27.90
C VAL A 3 -24.52 27.89 26.38
N THR A 4 -25.25 28.92 25.95
CA THR A 4 -25.36 29.36 24.55
C THR A 4 -24.02 29.80 23.96
N ASP A 5 -23.14 30.45 24.73
CA ASP A 5 -21.83 30.90 24.28
C ASP A 5 -20.89 29.71 24.04
N THR A 6 -20.92 28.72 24.95
CA THR A 6 -20.16 27.47 24.82
C THR A 6 -20.61 26.69 23.59
N LEU A 7 -21.93 26.60 23.37
CA LEU A 7 -22.50 25.92 22.21
C LEU A 7 -22.10 26.60 20.89
N ALA A 8 -22.14 27.93 20.84
CA ALA A 8 -21.71 28.68 19.67
C ALA A 8 -20.24 28.44 19.33
N PHE A 9 -19.37 28.37 20.35
CA PHE A 9 -17.94 28.10 20.16
C PHE A 9 -17.67 26.70 19.59
N ILE A 10 -18.34 25.67 20.14
CA ILE A 10 -18.24 24.29 19.67
C ILE A 10 -18.74 24.16 18.23
N LEU A 11 -19.91 24.75 17.93
CA LEU A 11 -20.49 24.71 16.59
C LEU A 11 -19.61 25.41 15.55
N THR A 12 -18.96 26.51 15.94
CA THR A 12 -18.05 27.25 15.06
C THR A 12 -16.84 26.40 14.72
N GLY A 13 -16.18 25.81 15.72
CA GLY A 13 -15.04 24.92 15.51
C GLY A 13 -15.40 23.71 14.65
N PHE A 14 -16.54 23.07 14.95
CA PHE A 14 -17.04 21.95 14.17
C PHE A 14 -17.35 22.33 12.71
N SER A 15 -17.98 23.49 12.48
CA SER A 15 -18.30 23.97 11.12
C SER A 15 -17.03 24.22 10.30
N VAL A 16 -15.98 24.79 10.90
CA VAL A 16 -14.69 24.98 10.23
C VAL A 16 -14.11 23.66 9.77
N VAL A 17 -14.15 22.63 10.62
CA VAL A 17 -13.67 21.27 10.26
C VAL A 17 -14.50 20.69 9.11
N LEU A 18 -15.83 20.78 9.18
CA LEU A 18 -16.70 20.29 8.10
C LEU A 18 -16.42 20.99 6.76
N ILE A 19 -16.19 22.30 6.78
CA ILE A 19 -15.84 23.08 5.58
C ILE A 19 -14.49 22.61 5.03
N ALA A 20 -13.48 22.44 5.89
CA ALA A 20 -12.15 21.99 5.47
C ALA A 20 -12.21 20.58 4.83
N LEU A 21 -12.92 19.65 5.46
CA LEU A 21 -13.12 18.29 4.93
C LEU A 21 -13.89 18.31 3.61
N SER A 22 -14.91 19.16 3.50
CA SER A 22 -15.70 19.31 2.27
C SER A 22 -14.86 19.88 1.13
N LEU A 23 -14.02 20.88 1.39
CA LEU A 23 -13.08 21.44 0.41
C LEU A 23 -12.06 20.40 -0.04
N LEU A 24 -11.49 19.64 0.89
CA LEU A 24 -10.53 18.58 0.57
C LEU A 24 -11.19 17.49 -0.28
N TRP A 25 -12.40 17.07 0.08
CA TRP A 25 -13.19 16.13 -0.69
C TRP A 25 -13.50 16.69 -2.09
N LEU A 26 -13.90 17.96 -2.19
CA LEU A 26 -14.20 18.63 -3.46
C LEU A 26 -12.97 18.64 -4.38
N VAL A 27 -11.80 19.00 -3.85
CA VAL A 27 -10.54 18.99 -4.62
C VAL A 27 -10.21 17.58 -5.09
N SER A 28 -10.33 16.58 -4.22
CA SER A 28 -10.10 15.17 -4.57
C SER A 28 -11.06 14.68 -5.65
N ALA A 29 -12.36 15.01 -5.52
CA ALA A 29 -13.39 14.67 -6.48
C ALA A 29 -13.22 15.42 -7.81
N LEU A 30 -12.78 16.69 -7.78
CA LEU A 30 -12.51 17.49 -8.95
C LEU A 30 -11.36 16.90 -9.77
N ILE A 31 -10.26 16.54 -9.10
CA ILE A 31 -9.14 15.84 -9.74
C ILE A 31 -9.63 14.54 -10.36
N GLY A 32 -10.36 13.71 -9.61
CA GLY A 32 -10.94 12.47 -10.13
C GLY A 32 -11.85 12.69 -11.34
N ARG A 33 -12.67 13.74 -11.34
CA ARG A 33 -13.54 14.10 -12.48
C ARG A 33 -12.76 14.60 -13.69
N LEU A 34 -11.68 15.34 -13.52
CA LEU A 34 -10.83 15.77 -14.63
C LEU A 34 -10.19 14.56 -15.31
N PHE A 35 -9.69 13.58 -14.54
CA PHE A 35 -9.18 12.33 -15.10
C PHE A 35 -10.28 11.47 -15.73
N ALA A 36 -11.47 11.37 -15.12
CA ALA A 36 -12.59 10.62 -15.67
C ALA A 36 -13.19 11.28 -16.93
N ALA A 37 -13.14 12.61 -17.04
CA ALA A 37 -13.57 13.33 -18.23
C ALA A 37 -12.56 13.22 -19.38
N ALA A 38 -11.28 13.09 -19.07
CA ALA A 38 -10.22 12.81 -20.04
C ALA A 38 -10.14 11.32 -20.43
N ALA A 39 -10.76 10.43 -19.64
CA ALA A 39 -10.93 9.04 -20.04
C ALA A 39 -11.83 9.02 -21.28
N PRO A 40 -11.40 8.37 -22.38
CA PRO A 40 -12.27 8.15 -23.52
C PRO A 40 -13.54 7.48 -22.99
N ARG A 41 -14.69 8.13 -23.19
CA ARG A 41 -16.00 7.52 -22.96
C ARG A 41 -15.93 6.14 -23.63
N PRO A 42 -16.13 5.02 -22.90
CA PRO A 42 -16.17 3.73 -23.55
C PRO A 42 -17.25 3.85 -24.61
N ALA A 43 -16.80 3.83 -25.87
CA ALA A 43 -17.69 3.90 -27.00
C ALA A 43 -18.70 2.79 -26.78
N ALA A 44 -19.97 3.16 -26.68
CA ALA A 44 -21.06 2.20 -26.78
C ALA A 44 -20.71 1.30 -27.97
N VAL A 45 -20.63 0.00 -27.69
CA VAL A 45 -20.17 -1.07 -28.57
C VAL A 45 -20.63 -0.82 -30.00
N ALA A 46 -19.77 -0.17 -30.79
CA ALA A 46 -19.98 -0.01 -32.22
C ALA A 46 -19.38 -1.25 -32.87
N ALA A 47 -20.26 -1.96 -33.57
CA ALA A 47 -20.05 -3.18 -34.32
C ALA A 47 -18.61 -3.42 -34.81
N VAL A 48 -18.11 -4.60 -34.43
CA VAL A 48 -17.11 -5.47 -35.07
C VAL A 48 -16.54 -4.93 -36.39
N ALA A 49 -15.30 -4.45 -36.33
CA ALA A 49 -14.37 -4.50 -37.46
C ALA A 49 -13.48 -5.76 -37.34
N PRO A 50 -13.06 -6.39 -38.45
CA PRO A 50 -12.33 -7.65 -38.42
C PRO A 50 -11.03 -7.53 -37.60
N PRO A 51 -10.69 -8.51 -36.75
CA PRO A 51 -9.51 -8.43 -35.92
C PRO A 51 -8.26 -8.44 -36.81
N ALA A 52 -7.53 -7.32 -36.80
CA ALA A 52 -6.12 -7.34 -37.17
C ALA A 52 -5.39 -8.32 -36.23
N ALA A 53 -4.52 -9.15 -36.79
CA ALA A 53 -3.82 -10.25 -36.14
C ALA A 53 -3.55 -10.00 -34.65
N GLY A 54 -4.28 -10.74 -33.82
CA GLY A 54 -4.31 -10.53 -32.38
C GLY A 54 -2.96 -10.78 -31.71
N PRO A 55 -2.72 -10.16 -30.53
CA PRO A 55 -1.56 -10.47 -29.73
C PRO A 55 -1.55 -11.95 -29.34
N THR A 56 -0.38 -12.57 -29.50
CA THR A 56 -0.02 -13.93 -29.10
C THR A 56 -0.67 -14.33 -27.76
N PRO A 57 -1.18 -15.57 -27.61
CA PRO A 57 -1.94 -15.99 -26.43
C PRO A 57 -1.27 -15.58 -25.13
N ALA A 58 -2.07 -14.97 -24.25
CA ALA A 58 -1.68 -14.65 -22.88
C ALA A 58 -1.02 -15.88 -22.26
N ALA A 59 0.22 -15.71 -21.80
CA ALA A 59 0.90 -16.74 -21.03
C ALA A 59 -0.02 -17.15 -19.85
N PRO A 60 -0.19 -18.46 -19.57
CA PRO A 60 -1.07 -18.93 -18.53
C PRO A 60 -0.61 -18.33 -17.19
N GLY A 61 -1.41 -17.43 -16.62
CA GLY A 61 -1.15 -16.83 -15.31
C GLY A 61 -1.49 -15.35 -15.16
N ILE A 62 -1.65 -14.57 -16.25
CA ILE A 62 -1.99 -13.14 -16.15
C ILE A 62 -3.37 -12.89 -16.78
N PRO A 63 -4.38 -12.44 -16.01
CA PRO A 63 -5.70 -12.15 -16.57
C PRO A 63 -5.60 -11.04 -17.63
N ALA A 64 -6.33 -11.21 -18.74
CA ALA A 64 -6.28 -10.28 -19.89
C ALA A 64 -6.57 -8.82 -19.51
N ALA A 65 -7.43 -8.59 -18.52
CA ALA A 65 -7.73 -7.27 -17.97
C ALA A 65 -6.47 -6.56 -17.40
N HIS A 66 -5.55 -7.31 -16.78
CA HIS A 66 -4.32 -6.74 -16.23
C HIS A 66 -3.35 -6.36 -17.35
N VAL A 67 -3.24 -7.20 -18.38
CA VAL A 67 -2.40 -6.91 -19.56
C VAL A 67 -2.89 -5.64 -20.25
N ALA A 68 -4.21 -5.51 -20.46
CA ALA A 68 -4.82 -4.32 -21.04
C ALA A 68 -4.51 -3.06 -20.22
N ALA A 69 -4.70 -3.12 -18.89
CA ALA A 69 -4.40 -2.00 -17.99
C ALA A 69 -2.91 -1.59 -18.05
N ILE A 70 -1.99 -2.56 -18.02
CA ILE A 70 -0.55 -2.31 -18.10
C ILE A 70 -0.19 -1.67 -19.45
N THR A 71 -0.71 -2.20 -20.57
CA THR A 71 -0.43 -1.65 -21.90
C THR A 71 -0.97 -0.23 -22.06
N ALA A 72 -2.13 0.07 -21.51
CA ALA A 72 -2.70 1.41 -21.52
C ALA A 72 -1.84 2.39 -20.71
N ALA A 73 -1.39 2.00 -19.51
CA ALA A 73 -0.49 2.81 -18.70
C ALA A 73 0.83 3.11 -19.43
N VAL A 74 1.44 2.09 -20.04
CA VAL A 74 2.68 2.25 -20.82
C VAL A 74 2.47 3.16 -22.03
N ALA A 75 1.35 3.02 -22.73
CA ALA A 75 1.02 3.88 -23.87
C ALA A 75 0.89 5.35 -23.44
N VAL A 76 0.27 5.63 -22.29
CA VAL A 76 0.18 6.99 -21.74
C VAL A 76 1.56 7.52 -21.34
N MET A 77 2.37 6.74 -20.62
CA MET A 77 3.70 7.16 -20.15
C MET A 77 4.69 7.40 -21.28
N THR A 78 4.59 6.63 -22.37
CA THR A 78 5.48 6.74 -23.54
C THR A 78 4.94 7.66 -24.63
N GLY A 79 3.76 8.27 -24.44
CA GLY A 79 3.08 9.06 -25.47
C GLY A 79 2.82 8.27 -26.75
N GLY A 80 2.58 6.96 -26.62
CA GLY A 80 2.37 6.04 -27.74
C GLY A 80 3.62 5.66 -28.55
N ARG A 81 4.82 6.08 -28.13
CA ARG A 81 6.07 5.83 -28.88
C ARG A 81 6.74 4.50 -28.56
N GLY A 82 6.25 3.77 -27.55
CA GLY A 82 6.77 2.46 -27.14
C GLY A 82 5.85 1.30 -27.51
N ARG A 83 6.44 0.13 -27.83
CA ARG A 83 5.70 -1.13 -28.01
C ARG A 83 6.01 -2.09 -26.86
N VAL A 84 4.97 -2.66 -26.25
CA VAL A 84 5.14 -3.70 -25.23
C VAL A 84 5.47 -5.03 -25.92
N VAL A 85 6.69 -5.53 -25.69
CA VAL A 85 7.21 -6.76 -26.33
C VAL A 85 6.90 -7.99 -25.48
N SER A 86 6.95 -7.88 -24.15
CA SER A 86 6.60 -8.99 -23.25
C SER A 86 6.13 -8.46 -21.89
N VAL A 87 5.13 -9.14 -21.30
CA VAL A 87 4.69 -8.93 -19.93
C VAL A 87 4.93 -10.25 -19.18
N ARG A 88 5.78 -10.20 -18.15
CA ARG A 88 6.07 -11.35 -17.28
C ARG A 88 5.77 -10.96 -15.84
N ALA A 89 4.97 -11.76 -15.16
CA ALA A 89 4.72 -11.64 -13.72
C ALA A 89 5.24 -12.92 -13.04
N PRO A 90 6.51 -12.95 -12.60
CA PRO A 90 7.03 -14.10 -11.86
C PRO A 90 6.29 -14.22 -10.53
N ALA A 91 5.58 -15.32 -10.30
CA ALA A 91 4.73 -15.51 -9.11
C ALA A 91 5.49 -15.33 -7.78
N HIS A 92 6.78 -15.66 -7.76
CA HIS A 92 7.64 -15.47 -6.58
C HIS A 92 7.97 -13.99 -6.29
N LEU A 93 7.87 -13.10 -7.29
CA LEU A 93 8.12 -11.67 -7.12
C LEU A 93 6.87 -10.85 -6.73
N ALA A 94 5.68 -11.40 -6.97
CA ALA A 94 4.41 -10.75 -6.57
C ALA A 94 4.30 -10.64 -5.04
N VAL A 95 4.81 -11.65 -4.31
CA VAL A 95 4.86 -11.66 -2.85
C VAL A 95 5.84 -10.59 -2.32
N THR A 96 6.97 -10.36 -2.99
CA THR A 96 7.93 -9.32 -2.59
C THR A 96 7.37 -7.92 -2.79
N TRP A 97 6.57 -7.66 -3.83
CA TRP A 97 5.95 -6.33 -4.03
C TRP A 97 4.94 -6.02 -2.92
N ALA A 98 4.06 -6.98 -2.60
CA ALA A 98 3.11 -6.83 -1.49
C ALA A 98 3.81 -6.70 -0.11
N ARG A 99 5.04 -7.20 0.02
CA ARG A 99 5.88 -7.02 1.20
C ARG A 99 6.50 -5.63 1.22
N GLU A 100 6.98 -5.13 0.08
CA GLU A 100 7.57 -3.80 -0.06
C GLU A 100 6.55 -2.70 0.24
N GLY A 101 5.33 -2.80 -0.30
CA GLY A 101 4.27 -1.84 0.02
C GLY A 101 3.91 -1.81 1.50
N ARG A 102 3.97 -2.96 2.19
CA ARG A 102 3.84 -3.00 3.66
C ARG A 102 5.00 -2.30 4.34
N THR A 103 6.24 -2.58 3.92
CA THR A 103 7.44 -1.92 4.46
C THR A 103 7.36 -0.40 4.29
N GLU A 104 6.92 0.08 3.13
CA GLU A 104 6.76 1.51 2.82
C GLU A 104 5.63 2.15 3.66
N GLN A 105 4.53 1.43 3.86
CA GLN A 105 3.43 1.87 4.71
C GLN A 105 3.85 1.97 6.18
N PHE A 106 4.67 1.05 6.68
CA PHE A 106 5.22 1.11 8.04
C PHE A 106 6.39 2.09 8.17
N SER A 107 7.18 2.32 7.12
CA SER A 107 8.31 3.27 7.16
C SER A 107 7.85 4.73 7.14
N SER A 108 6.65 5.01 6.60
CA SER A 108 6.03 6.34 6.65
C SER A 108 5.68 6.77 8.09
N HIS A 109 5.46 5.82 8.99
CA HIS A 109 5.25 6.07 10.41
C HIS A 109 6.62 6.14 11.10
N ARG A 110 7.24 7.34 11.08
CA ARG A 110 8.41 7.57 11.93
C ARG A 110 8.00 7.35 13.38
N VAL A 111 8.59 6.36 14.04
CA VAL A 111 8.49 6.17 15.48
C VAL A 111 8.99 7.46 16.11
N ARG A 112 8.04 8.26 16.58
CA ARG A 112 8.27 9.44 17.40
C ARG A 112 8.80 8.96 18.74
N TRP A 113 10.12 8.89 18.86
CA TRP A 113 10.82 8.51 20.10
C TRP A 113 10.68 9.54 21.23
N ASP A 114 10.05 10.69 20.96
CA ASP A 114 9.87 11.77 21.93
C ASP A 114 8.84 11.48 23.03
N TRP A 115 8.03 10.42 22.91
CA TRP A 115 7.15 9.94 23.99
C TRP A 115 7.70 8.69 24.71
N ALA A 116 8.78 8.08 24.20
CA ALA A 116 9.48 7.01 24.90
C ALA A 116 10.32 7.63 26.02
N ILE A 117 9.67 7.84 27.16
CA ILE A 117 10.33 8.11 28.44
C ILE A 117 11.48 7.10 28.55
N PRO A 118 12.74 7.53 28.73
CA PRO A 118 13.80 6.63 29.15
C PRO A 118 13.34 6.06 30.48
N GLY A 119 12.77 4.86 30.44
CA GLY A 119 12.57 4.08 31.65
C GLY A 119 13.92 4.03 32.34
N PRO A 120 13.95 4.13 33.70
CA PRO A 120 15.19 4.02 34.44
C PRO A 120 15.97 2.81 33.93
N PRO A 121 17.32 2.89 33.88
CA PRO A 121 18.14 1.81 33.35
C PRO A 121 17.61 0.51 33.93
N HIS A 122 17.27 -0.41 33.03
CA HIS A 122 17.03 -1.79 33.39
C HIS A 122 18.31 -2.20 34.11
N VAL A 123 18.25 -2.18 35.45
CA VAL A 123 19.21 -2.88 36.27
C VAL A 123 19.04 -4.31 35.82
N ASP A 124 20.03 -4.78 35.06
CA ASP A 124 20.24 -6.20 34.82
C ASP A 124 20.07 -6.87 36.19
N GLN A 125 18.95 -7.57 36.37
CA GLN A 125 18.78 -8.41 37.53
C GLN A 125 19.85 -9.48 37.38
N ASP A 126 20.89 -9.37 38.21
CA ASP A 126 21.91 -10.40 38.36
C ASP A 126 21.21 -11.76 38.37
N ALA A 127 21.48 -12.55 37.34
CA ALA A 127 20.99 -13.91 37.26
C ALA A 127 21.39 -14.62 38.57
N PRO A 128 20.47 -15.31 39.27
CA PRO A 128 20.82 -16.03 40.47
C PRO A 128 21.97 -17.01 40.14
N PRO A 129 22.94 -17.19 41.06
CA PRO A 129 24.09 -18.03 40.81
C PRO A 129 23.63 -19.39 40.30
N GLN A 130 24.03 -19.71 39.07
CA GLN A 130 23.79 -21.01 38.48
C GLN A 130 24.57 -22.03 39.33
N ASP A 131 23.85 -22.84 40.11
CA ASP A 131 24.43 -24.02 40.74
C ASP A 131 25.13 -24.84 39.65
N PRO A 132 26.38 -25.30 39.87
CA PRO A 132 27.10 -26.08 38.86
C PRO A 132 26.30 -27.33 38.52
N ALA A 133 25.98 -27.46 37.22
CA ALA A 133 25.21 -28.58 36.69
C ALA A 133 25.80 -29.93 37.12
N PRO A 134 24.97 -30.94 37.44
CA PRO A 134 25.46 -32.26 37.83
C PRO A 134 26.26 -32.87 36.68
N VAL A 135 27.50 -33.26 36.99
CA VAL A 135 28.41 -34.00 36.11
C VAL A 135 27.70 -35.25 35.60
N GLN A 136 27.33 -35.27 34.31
CA GLN A 136 26.77 -36.47 33.69
C GLN A 136 27.91 -37.49 33.45
N PRO A 137 27.74 -38.76 33.87
CA PRO A 137 28.74 -39.80 33.62
C PRO A 137 28.79 -40.18 32.13
N PRO A 138 29.94 -40.69 31.65
CA PRO A 138 30.16 -40.95 30.23
C PRO A 138 29.18 -41.99 29.69
N VAL A 139 28.38 -41.57 28.71
CA VAL A 139 27.53 -42.46 27.91
C VAL A 139 28.43 -43.38 27.09
N ASN A 140 28.46 -44.65 27.47
CA ASN A 140 29.24 -45.69 26.83
C ASN A 140 28.54 -46.08 25.53
N ARG A 141 29.05 -45.63 24.38
CA ARG A 141 28.58 -46.09 23.06
C ARG A 141 29.10 -47.49 22.81
N HIS A 142 28.26 -48.49 23.04
CA HIS A 142 28.44 -49.82 22.46
C HIS A 142 27.13 -50.29 21.82
N GLN A 143 27.30 -50.73 20.56
CA GLN A 143 26.40 -51.44 19.65
C GLN A 143 25.49 -50.59 18.77
#